data_AF-A0A250XTV9-F1
#
_entry.id   AF-A0A250XTV9-F1
#
_cell.length_a   1.000
_cell.length_b   1.000
_cell.length_c   1.000
_cell.angle_alpha   90.00
_cell.angle_beta   90.00
_cell.angle_gamma   90.00
#
_symmetry.space_group_name_H-M   'P 1'
#
loop_
_entity.id
_entity.type
_entity.pdbx_description
1 polymer ?
#
loop_
_entity_poly.entity_id
_entity_poly.type
_entity_poly.pdbx_seq_one_letter_code
_entity_poly.pdbx_strand_id
1 'polypeptide(L)'
;MASMISKKLDEVARNSVWEEHVKKENRVLTLGDSFHIADARKLNVLPEKPNRMVPTSNLSPEMVQKATELLTSMSTLKDSDKLPHEIYALPRTANSEYGFFSSKPLVPPNPMFEHKTKMVDVTEYGNTYVRMAGIGPYVRKDAVSGK
;
A
#
# COMPACT_ATOMS: atom_id res chain seq x y z
N MET A 1 24.59 37.15 -13.81
CA MET A 1 24.70 38.22 -14.83
C MET A 1 23.39 38.57 -15.55
N ALA A 2 22.41 37.66 -15.72
CA ALA A 2 21.16 37.95 -16.44
C ALA A 2 20.25 39.03 -15.81
N SER A 3 20.30 39.22 -14.49
CA SER A 3 19.46 40.19 -13.75
C SER A 3 19.79 41.67 -14.05
N MET A 4 21.04 41.98 -14.40
CA MET A 4 21.49 43.37 -14.65
C MET A 4 21.02 43.94 -16.00
N ILE A 5 20.70 43.08 -16.97
CA ILE A 5 20.24 43.48 -18.32
C ILE A 5 18.74 43.80 -18.31
N SER A 6 17.96 43.14 -17.43
CA SER A 6 16.51 43.29 -17.33
C SER A 6 16.06 44.70 -16.97
N LYS A 7 16.80 45.43 -16.11
CA LYS A 7 16.43 46.79 -15.65
C LYS A 7 16.53 47.88 -16.73
N LYS A 8 17.23 47.63 -17.84
CA LYS A 8 17.44 48.60 -18.93
C LYS A 8 16.55 48.36 -20.16
N LEU A 9 15.77 47.29 -20.17
CA LEU A 9 14.88 46.93 -21.27
C LEU A 9 13.47 47.46 -20.99
N ASP A 10 12.86 48.02 -22.04
CA ASP A 10 11.45 48.37 -22.06
C ASP A 10 10.57 47.15 -21.77
N GLU A 11 9.38 47.38 -21.22
CA GLU A 11 8.47 46.32 -20.78
C GLU A 11 8.05 45.43 -21.95
N VAL A 12 7.85 46.02 -23.14
CA VAL A 12 7.54 45.29 -24.38
C VAL A 12 8.70 44.37 -24.79
N ALA A 13 9.93 44.86 -24.70
CA ALA A 13 11.12 44.07 -25.03
C ALA A 13 11.32 42.92 -24.03
N ARG A 14 11.04 43.15 -22.74
CA ARG A 14 11.09 42.10 -21.71
C ARG A 14 10.06 41.00 -21.98
N ASN A 15 8.84 41.37 -22.37
CA ASN A 15 7.78 40.42 -22.73
C ASN A 15 8.15 39.61 -23.98
N SER A 16 8.73 40.23 -25.00
CA SER A 16 9.18 39.52 -26.21
C SER A 16 10.29 38.49 -25.92
N VAL A 17 11.24 38.83 -25.05
CA VAL A 17 12.29 37.88 -24.62
C VAL A 17 11.69 36.72 -23.83
N TRP A 18 10.70 37.00 -22.97
CA TRP A 18 9.99 35.97 -22.22
C TRP A 18 9.19 35.05 -23.15
N GLU A 19 8.50 35.60 -24.14
CA GLU A 19 7.75 34.84 -25.15
C GLU A 19 8.66 33.90 -25.94
N GLU A 20 9.84 34.36 -26.35
CA GLU A 20 10.86 33.52 -26.99
C GLU A 20 11.37 32.41 -26.07
N HIS A 21 11.48 32.67 -24.77
CA HIS A 21 11.89 31.66 -23.79
C HIS A 21 10.82 30.57 -23.65
N VAL A 22 9.56 30.97 -23.50
CA VAL A 22 8.40 30.07 -23.40
C VAL A 22 8.24 29.26 -24.69
N LYS A 23 8.43 29.87 -25.86
CA LYS A 23 8.40 29.15 -27.15
C LYS A 23 9.50 28.08 -27.24
N LYS A 24 10.71 28.38 -26.77
CA LYS A 24 11.82 27.42 -26.77
C LYS A 24 11.59 26.28 -25.78
N GLU A 25 11.05 26.59 -24.60
CA GLU A 25 10.69 25.61 -23.59
C GLU A 25 9.59 24.67 -24.10
N ASN A 26 8.48 25.22 -24.61
CA ASN A 26 7.40 24.44 -25.20
C ASN A 26 7.83 23.56 -26.37
N ARG A 27 8.85 23.97 -27.15
CA ARG A 27 9.39 23.16 -28.25
C ARG A 27 10.16 21.92 -27.76
N VAL A 28 10.74 21.98 -26.56
CA VAL A 28 11.54 20.91 -25.97
C VAL A 28 10.74 20.09 -24.95
N LEU A 29 9.63 20.64 -24.46
CA LEU A 29 8.68 19.96 -23.58
C LEU A 29 7.92 18.87 -24.33
N THR A 30 8.56 17.71 -24.46
CA THR A 30 7.88 16.48 -24.80
C THR A 30 7.18 15.96 -23.55
N LEU A 31 5.86 16.16 -23.47
CA LEU A 31 5.02 15.49 -22.48
C LEU A 31 5.03 13.99 -22.82
N GLY A 32 5.59 13.17 -21.93
CA GLY A 32 5.60 11.72 -22.09
C GLY A 32 4.22 11.14 -21.83
N ASP A 33 3.25 11.38 -22.72
CA ASP A 33 1.89 10.84 -22.63
C ASP A 33 1.83 9.33 -22.91
N SER A 34 2.92 8.76 -23.41
CA SER A 34 3.03 7.35 -23.67
C SER A 34 4.04 6.68 -22.74
N PHE A 35 3.53 5.88 -21.81
CA PHE A 35 4.32 5.02 -20.93
C PHE A 35 4.97 3.84 -21.67
N HIS A 36 4.84 3.74 -23.00
CA HIS A 36 5.55 2.74 -23.78
C HIS A 36 6.95 3.24 -24.18
N ILE A 37 7.97 2.46 -23.86
CA ILE A 37 9.34 2.75 -24.27
C ILE A 37 9.52 2.28 -25.71
N ALA A 38 9.72 3.21 -26.66
CA ALA A 38 9.84 2.90 -28.09
C ALA A 38 11.11 2.10 -28.43
N ASP A 39 12.17 2.22 -27.63
CA ASP A 39 13.43 1.48 -27.82
C ASP A 39 13.95 1.00 -26.46
N ALA A 40 13.82 -0.31 -26.20
CA ALA A 40 14.19 -0.93 -24.94
C ALA A 40 15.70 -0.82 -24.61
N ARG A 41 16.56 -0.52 -25.59
CA ARG A 41 18.01 -0.37 -25.39
C ARG A 41 18.40 0.99 -24.83
N LYS A 42 17.52 1.98 -24.93
CA LYS A 42 17.71 3.33 -24.37
C LYS A 42 17.13 3.47 -22.97
N LEU A 43 16.59 2.38 -22.42
CA LEU A 43 16.07 2.33 -21.06
C LEU A 43 17.25 2.27 -20.08
N ASN A 44 17.37 3.28 -19.22
CA ASN A 44 18.25 3.20 -18.06
C ASN A 44 17.69 2.17 -17.08
N VAL A 45 18.20 0.95 -17.15
CA VAL A 45 17.90 -0.09 -16.16
C VAL A 45 18.65 0.26 -14.88
N LEU A 46 17.95 0.89 -13.94
CA LEU A 46 18.48 1.08 -12.61
C LEU A 46 18.56 -0.28 -11.93
N PRO A 47 19.74 -0.72 -11.44
CA PRO A 47 19.83 -1.96 -10.70
C PRO A 47 18.95 -1.86 -9.46
N GLU A 48 18.20 -2.93 -9.17
CA GLU A 48 17.39 -2.97 -7.97
C GLU A 48 18.28 -2.83 -6.72
N LYS A 49 17.68 -2.36 -5.62
CA LYS A 49 18.40 -2.25 -4.35
C LYS A 49 19.07 -3.60 -4.05
N PRO A 50 20.39 -3.65 -3.77
CA PRO A 50 21.07 -4.91 -3.47
C PRO A 50 20.42 -5.70 -2.32
N ASN A 51 19.75 -4.99 -1.42
CA ASN A 51 19.03 -5.57 -0.27
C ASN A 51 17.53 -5.79 -0.56
N ARG A 52 17.12 -5.89 -1.82
CA ARG A 52 15.73 -6.21 -2.16
C ARG A 52 15.49 -7.69 -1.84
N MET A 53 14.87 -7.94 -0.69
CA MET A 53 14.33 -9.26 -0.40
C MET A 53 13.07 -9.47 -1.24
N VAL A 54 13.07 -10.46 -2.12
CA VAL A 54 11.86 -10.96 -2.79
C VAL A 54 11.23 -11.97 -1.84
N PRO A 55 10.02 -11.72 -1.30
CA PRO A 55 9.35 -12.70 -0.45
C PRO A 55 9.04 -13.95 -1.26
N THR A 56 9.55 -15.11 -0.83
CA THR A 56 9.24 -16.39 -1.46
C THR A 56 7.77 -16.72 -1.20
N SER A 57 6.96 -16.81 -2.26
CA SER A 57 5.50 -16.97 -2.16
C SER A 57 5.04 -18.34 -1.65
N ASN A 58 5.90 -19.36 -1.74
CA ASN A 58 5.60 -20.73 -1.33
C ASN A 58 6.69 -21.25 -0.39
N LEU A 59 6.57 -20.94 0.90
CA LEU A 59 7.48 -21.46 1.91
C LEU A 59 7.09 -22.91 2.25
N SER A 60 8.04 -23.83 2.08
CA SER A 60 7.92 -25.20 2.60
C SER A 60 7.87 -25.16 4.14
N PRO A 61 7.06 -25.99 4.79
CA PRO A 61 6.98 -26.06 6.25
C PRO A 61 8.34 -26.30 6.91
N GLU A 62 9.24 -27.05 6.25
CA GLU A 62 10.61 -27.29 6.74
C GLU A 62 11.46 -26.01 6.77
N MET A 63 11.26 -25.09 5.82
CA MET A 63 11.98 -23.81 5.81
C MET A 63 11.48 -22.89 6.90
N VAL A 64 10.17 -22.89 7.17
CA VAL A 64 9.57 -22.13 8.28
C VAL A 64 10.10 -22.65 9.61
N GLN A 65 10.22 -23.95 9.78
CA GLN A 65 10.78 -24.56 10.98
C GLN A 65 12.26 -24.18 11.19
N LYS A 66 13.10 -24.28 10.15
CA LYS A 66 14.51 -23.85 10.25
C LYS A 66 14.65 -22.35 10.56
N ALA A 67 13.80 -21.52 9.97
CA ALA A 67 13.81 -20.08 10.21
C ALA A 67 13.38 -19.75 11.66
N THR A 68 12.36 -20.44 12.18
CA THR A 68 11.91 -20.26 13.56
C THR A 68 12.94 -20.77 14.57
N GLU A 69 13.61 -21.88 14.30
CA GLU A 69 14.74 -22.37 15.12
C GLU A 69 15.90 -21.37 15.14
N LEU A 70 16.27 -20.83 13.97
CA LEU A 70 17.32 -19.80 13.87
C LEU A 70 16.95 -18.55 14.66
N LEU A 71 15.73 -18.04 14.48
CA LEU A 71 15.22 -16.88 15.23
C LEU A 71 15.22 -17.15 16.73
N THR A 72 14.80 -18.34 17.17
CA THR A 72 14.82 -18.73 18.59
C THR A 72 16.24 -18.78 19.15
N SER A 73 17.23 -19.17 18.34
CA SER A 73 18.64 -19.20 18.77
C SER A 73 19.27 -17.81 18.89
N MET A 74 18.87 -16.89 18.01
CA MET A 74 19.46 -15.54 17.91
C MET A 74 18.72 -14.49 18.75
N SER A 75 17.43 -14.69 19.00
CA SER A 75 16.61 -13.76 19.77
C SER A 75 16.71 -14.02 21.27
N THR A 76 16.62 -12.96 22.05
CA THR A 76 16.54 -13.03 23.52
C THR A 76 15.11 -13.31 24.00
N LEU A 77 14.11 -12.89 23.23
CA LEU A 77 12.70 -13.20 23.47
C LEU A 77 12.37 -14.57 22.86
N LYS A 78 12.20 -15.55 23.75
CA LYS A 78 11.67 -16.86 23.38
C LYS A 78 10.14 -16.80 23.36
N ASP A 79 9.53 -17.52 22.42
CA ASP A 79 8.07 -17.70 22.33
C ASP A 79 7.25 -16.43 22.03
N SER A 80 7.81 -15.46 21.28
CA SER A 80 7.09 -14.24 20.88
C SER A 80 5.79 -14.49 20.12
N ASP A 81 5.72 -15.62 19.43
CA ASP A 81 4.63 -15.94 18.51
C ASP A 81 3.49 -16.70 19.20
N LYS A 82 3.74 -17.17 20.44
CA LYS A 82 2.78 -17.96 21.21
C LYS A 82 1.91 -17.08 22.08
N LEU A 83 0.67 -17.51 22.27
CA LEU A 83 -0.27 -16.81 23.15
C LEU A 83 0.09 -17.09 24.62
N PRO A 84 -0.22 -16.18 25.57
CA PRO A 84 0.11 -16.36 26.98
C PRO A 84 -0.38 -17.68 27.60
N HIS A 85 -1.54 -18.19 27.15
CA HIS A 85 -2.11 -19.46 27.61
C HIS A 85 -1.44 -20.71 27.02
N GLU A 86 -0.65 -20.55 25.96
CA GLU A 86 0.17 -21.63 25.39
C GLU A 86 1.53 -21.73 26.09
N ILE A 87 2.00 -20.60 26.64
CA ILE A 87 3.28 -20.50 27.36
C ILE A 87 3.11 -20.88 28.83
N TYR A 88 2.04 -20.40 29.47
CA TYR A 88 1.80 -20.57 30.90
C TYR A 88 0.52 -21.36 31.16
N ALA A 89 0.54 -22.24 32.17
CA ALA A 89 -0.65 -22.98 32.58
C ALA A 89 -1.71 -22.11 33.28
N LEU A 90 -1.27 -21.03 33.94
CA LEU A 90 -2.10 -20.11 34.72
C LEU A 90 -1.64 -18.65 34.47
N PRO A 91 -2.56 -17.66 34.61
CA PRO A 91 -2.19 -16.25 34.49
C PRO A 91 -1.17 -15.88 35.58
N ARG A 92 -0.09 -15.22 35.16
CA ARG A 92 1.04 -14.90 36.04
C ARG A 92 0.88 -13.55 36.74
N THR A 93 0.12 -12.64 36.13
CA THR A 93 -0.14 -11.28 36.63
C THR A 93 -1.63 -10.98 36.63
N ALA A 94 -2.07 -10.04 37.47
CA ALA A 94 -3.49 -9.63 37.54
C ALA A 94 -4.01 -9.15 36.18
N ASN A 95 -3.19 -8.43 35.40
CA ASN A 95 -3.57 -7.99 34.05
C ASN A 95 -3.74 -9.16 33.08
N SER A 96 -3.01 -10.26 33.28
CA SER A 96 -3.14 -11.47 32.46
C SER A 96 -4.34 -12.33 32.84
N GLU A 97 -4.94 -12.14 34.02
CA GLU A 97 -6.12 -12.88 34.47
C GLU A 97 -7.32 -12.61 33.57
N TYR A 98 -7.50 -11.36 33.15
CA TYR A 98 -8.55 -10.98 32.23
C TYR A 98 -8.26 -11.51 30.83
N GLY A 99 -9.10 -12.41 30.34
CA GLY A 99 -9.02 -12.94 28.99
C GLY A 99 -8.04 -14.10 28.79
N PHE A 100 -7.34 -14.58 29.84
CA PHE A 100 -6.38 -15.70 29.74
C PHE A 100 -6.99 -16.94 29.08
N PHE A 101 -8.21 -17.30 29.51
CA PHE A 101 -8.97 -18.44 29.00
C PHE A 101 -10.00 -18.06 27.91
N SER A 102 -9.89 -16.86 27.33
CA SER A 102 -10.89 -16.33 26.38
C SER A 102 -10.74 -16.86 24.94
N SER A 103 -9.82 -17.78 24.68
CA SER A 103 -9.66 -18.39 23.34
C SER A 103 -10.94 -19.10 22.88
N LYS A 104 -11.77 -19.54 23.83
CA LYS A 104 -13.13 -20.00 23.58
C LYS A 104 -14.09 -19.31 24.54
N PRO A 105 -15.22 -18.75 24.06
CA PRO A 105 -16.22 -18.20 24.95
C PRO A 105 -16.74 -19.32 25.86
N LEU A 106 -16.88 -19.03 27.16
CA LEU A 106 -17.36 -19.99 28.16
C LEU A 106 -18.78 -20.48 27.87
N VAL A 107 -19.57 -19.64 27.20
CA VAL A 107 -20.94 -19.94 26.80
C VAL A 107 -21.03 -19.77 25.28
N PRO A 108 -21.53 -20.79 24.54
CA PRO A 108 -21.77 -20.63 23.12
C PRO A 108 -22.81 -19.53 22.88
N PRO A 109 -22.73 -18.75 21.79
CA PRO A 109 -23.71 -17.72 21.50
C PRO A 109 -25.10 -18.35 21.40
N ASN A 110 -26.08 -17.77 22.10
CA ASN A 110 -27.45 -18.25 22.05
C ASN A 110 -28.07 -17.87 20.69
N PRO A 111 -28.50 -18.84 19.86
CA PRO A 111 -29.08 -18.55 18.55
C PRO A 111 -30.29 -17.60 18.60
N MET A 112 -31.01 -17.57 19.73
CA MET A 112 -32.16 -16.68 19.92
C MET A 112 -31.79 -15.19 19.94
N PHE A 113 -30.56 -14.86 20.37
CA PHE A 113 -30.05 -13.49 20.48
C PHE A 113 -28.90 -13.20 19.51
N GLU A 114 -28.50 -14.18 18.70
CA GLU A 114 -27.38 -14.06 17.77
C GLU A 114 -27.85 -13.46 16.43
N HIS A 115 -28.06 -12.14 16.42
CA HIS A 115 -28.44 -11.41 15.21
C HIS A 115 -27.21 -10.96 14.41
N LYS A 116 -26.59 -11.88 13.67
CA LYS A 116 -25.49 -11.55 12.77
C LYS A 116 -25.98 -10.65 11.63
N THR A 117 -25.26 -9.56 11.36
CA THR A 117 -25.47 -8.77 10.15
C THR A 117 -25.09 -9.61 8.93
N LYS A 118 -26.08 -10.03 8.15
CA LYS A 118 -25.85 -10.69 6.86
C LYS A 118 -25.85 -9.65 5.75
N MET A 119 -25.07 -9.88 4.70
CA MET A 119 -25.24 -9.12 3.47
C MET A 119 -26.65 -9.39 2.93
N VAL A 120 -27.33 -8.31 2.58
CA VAL A 120 -28.61 -8.32 1.87
C VAL A 120 -28.31 -8.20 0.37
N ASP A 121 -29.21 -8.64 -0.50
CA ASP A 121 -29.06 -8.68 -1.96
C ASP A 121 -28.44 -7.40 -2.55
N VAL A 122 -28.86 -6.23 -2.06
CA VAL A 122 -28.35 -4.92 -2.50
C VAL A 122 -26.85 -4.74 -2.17
N THR A 123 -26.44 -5.18 -0.97
CA THR A 123 -25.04 -5.10 -0.52
C THR A 123 -24.18 -6.19 -1.16
N GLU A 124 -24.75 -7.35 -1.46
CA GLU A 124 -24.07 -8.43 -2.18
C GLU A 124 -23.83 -8.05 -3.65
N TYR A 125 -24.85 -7.48 -4.32
CA TYR A 125 -24.71 -6.88 -5.63
C TYR A 125 -23.63 -5.78 -5.66
N GLY A 126 -23.63 -4.89 -4.66
CA GLY A 126 -22.59 -3.88 -4.52
C GLY A 126 -21.17 -4.47 -4.47
N ASN A 127 -20.98 -5.51 -3.65
CA ASN A 127 -19.69 -6.15 -3.45
C ASN A 127 -19.22 -6.92 -4.70
N THR A 128 -20.13 -7.69 -5.32
CA THR A 128 -19.84 -8.41 -6.57
C THR A 128 -19.51 -7.46 -7.72
N TYR A 129 -20.25 -6.35 -7.86
CA TYR A 129 -19.97 -5.35 -8.87
C TYR A 129 -18.61 -4.69 -8.67
N VAL A 130 -18.24 -4.31 -7.44
CA VAL A 130 -16.91 -3.76 -7.13
C VAL A 130 -15.81 -4.75 -7.49
N ARG A 131 -15.99 -6.04 -7.20
CA ARG A 131 -15.01 -7.08 -7.56
C ARG A 131 -14.84 -7.24 -9.07
N MET A 132 -15.90 -7.08 -9.86
CA MET A 132 -15.86 -7.23 -11.32
C MET A 132 -15.38 -5.97 -12.04
N ALA A 133 -15.87 -4.79 -11.63
CA ALA A 133 -15.69 -3.53 -12.34
C ALA A 133 -14.65 -2.61 -11.69
N GLY A 134 -14.14 -2.93 -10.49
CA GLY A 134 -13.19 -2.12 -9.73
C GLY A 134 -13.78 -0.83 -9.13
N ILE A 135 -15.00 -0.46 -9.52
CA ILE A 135 -15.71 0.75 -9.09
C ILE A 135 -17.10 0.32 -8.60
N GLY A 136 -17.62 0.97 -7.55
CA GLY A 136 -18.93 0.67 -7.01
C GLY A 136 -20.09 1.02 -7.95
N PRO A 137 -21.19 0.25 -7.96
CA PRO A 137 -22.29 0.45 -8.90
C PRO A 137 -23.06 1.76 -8.67
N TYR A 138 -22.90 2.37 -7.50
CA TYR A 138 -23.57 3.62 -7.11
C TYR A 138 -22.65 4.85 -7.26
N VAL A 139 -21.46 4.67 -7.81
CA VAL A 139 -20.53 5.79 -8.06
C VAL A 139 -21.03 6.59 -9.26
N ARG A 140 -21.18 7.91 -9.08
CA ARG A 140 -21.52 8.83 -10.18
C ARG A 140 -20.40 8.80 -11.22
N LYS A 141 -20.75 8.59 -12.50
CA LYS A 141 -19.78 8.54 -13.62
C LYS A 141 -18.90 9.80 -13.68
N ASP A 142 -19.45 10.94 -13.28
CA ASP A 142 -18.76 12.23 -13.27
C ASP A 142 -17.64 12.32 -12.23
N ALA A 143 -17.66 11.48 -11.19
CA ALA A 143 -16.62 11.45 -10.16
C ALA A 143 -15.38 10.62 -10.57
N VAL A 144 -15.53 9.71 -11.54
CA VAL A 144 -14.44 8.86 -12.05
C VAL A 144 -13.84 9.43 -13.33
N SER A 145 -14.64 10.16 -14.11
CA SER A 145 -14.21 10.82 -15.37
C SER A 145 -13.66 12.24 -15.17
N GLY A 146 -13.20 12.57 -13.96
CA GLY A 146 -12.42 13.78 -13.72
C GLY A 146 -11.07 13.67 -14.40
N LYS A 147 -10.99 14.14 -15.65
CA LYS A 147 -9.76 14.73 -16.18
C LYS A 147 -9.35 15.92 -15.33
#